data_AF-A0A428X9D0-F1
#
_entry.id   AF-A0A428X9D0-F1
#
_cell.length_a   1.000
_cell.length_b   1.000
_cell.length_c   1.000
_cell.angle_alpha   90.00
_cell.angle_beta   90.00
_cell.angle_gamma   90.00
#
_symmetry.space_group_name_H-M   'P 1'
#
loop_
_entity.id
_entity.type
_entity.pdbx_description
1 polymer ?
#
loop_
_entity_poly.entity_id
_entity_poly.type
_entity_poly.pdbx_seq_one_letter_code
_entity_poly.pdbx_strand_id
1 'polypeptide(L)'
;MCLRSGSWVTRAVVPITTVPHKAPALPEGPWLFAPGEPPRPPRAPSGPPRAVLFDRDGTLVEDVPYNGDPALVRLMPHAREALAAVRAHGAAVGVVSNQSGVARGLLTRGQVEAVRWRVEELLGPFGVWAVCPHGPGDGCGCRKPAPGLVLAACARLGVVPEETVVIGDIGADLGAARAAGARGVLVPTPVTRSEEADAAPERAADLLAAVRLALGHRASGPDRLPPEGSLPPGEDRPSDGGGAA
;
A
#
# COMPACT_ATOMS: atom_id res chain seq x y z
N MET A 1 28.35 -10.94 75.45
CA MET A 1 27.01 -10.68 74.89
C MET A 1 26.64 -9.23 75.16
N CYS A 2 26.66 -8.38 74.13
CA CYS A 2 25.97 -7.08 74.12
C CYS A 2 25.68 -6.70 72.66
N LEU A 3 24.41 -6.43 72.40
CA LEU A 3 23.76 -6.35 71.09
C LEU A 3 24.13 -5.05 70.36
N ARG A 4 24.45 -5.15 69.06
CA ARG A 4 24.58 -3.99 68.16
C ARG A 4 23.19 -3.57 67.70
N SER A 5 22.80 -2.34 68.00
CA SER A 5 21.57 -1.69 67.54
C SER A 5 21.69 -1.28 66.06
N GLY A 6 20.84 -1.84 65.20
CA GLY A 6 20.69 -1.41 63.80
C GLY A 6 19.71 -0.23 63.69
N SER A 7 20.15 0.86 63.07
CA SER A 7 19.29 1.99 62.70
C SER A 7 18.67 1.70 61.33
N TRP A 8 17.34 1.65 61.27
CA TRP A 8 16.58 1.50 60.04
C TRP A 8 16.19 2.89 59.53
N VAL A 9 16.76 3.31 58.41
CA VAL A 9 16.33 4.53 57.71
C VAL A 9 15.14 4.17 56.83
N THR A 10 13.93 4.56 57.24
CA THR A 10 12.73 4.46 56.42
C THR A 10 12.80 5.47 55.28
N ARG A 11 12.98 4.98 54.06
CA ARG A 11 12.97 5.80 52.84
C ARG A 11 11.51 6.14 52.51
N ALA A 12 11.14 7.41 52.62
CA ALA A 12 9.80 7.88 52.27
C ALA A 12 9.52 7.61 50.78
N VAL A 13 8.42 6.92 50.49
CA VAL A 13 7.90 6.69 49.14
C VAL A 13 7.13 7.95 48.74
N VAL A 14 7.66 8.71 47.78
CA VAL A 14 6.95 9.84 47.18
C VAL A 14 5.92 9.27 46.19
N PRO A 15 4.61 9.56 46.35
CA PRO A 15 3.63 9.08 45.38
C PRO A 15 3.85 9.81 44.05
N ILE A 16 4.14 9.05 43.00
CA ILE A 16 4.15 9.55 41.62
C ILE A 16 2.68 9.80 41.26
N THR A 17 2.24 11.05 41.36
CA THR A 17 0.98 11.49 40.76
C THR A 17 1.13 11.44 39.25
N THR A 18 0.44 10.50 38.60
CA THR A 18 0.31 10.47 37.14
C THR A 18 -0.49 11.68 36.69
N VAL A 19 0.20 12.68 36.15
CA VAL A 19 -0.45 13.77 35.42
C VAL A 19 -1.02 13.17 34.14
N PRO A 20 -2.33 13.28 33.85
CA PRO A 20 -2.85 12.84 32.57
C PRO A 20 -2.23 13.69 31.47
N HIS A 21 -1.24 13.14 30.76
CA HIS A 21 -0.73 13.76 29.55
C HIS A 21 -1.84 13.71 28.50
N LYS A 22 -2.50 14.86 28.29
CA LYS A 22 -3.36 15.07 27.13
C LYS A 22 -2.54 14.73 25.88
N ALA A 23 -3.01 13.75 25.09
CA ALA A 23 -2.35 13.41 23.84
C ALA A 23 -2.17 14.69 23.00
N PRO A 24 -0.98 14.92 22.40
CA PRO A 24 -0.74 16.11 21.60
C PRO A 24 -1.76 16.20 20.47
N ALA A 25 -2.19 17.42 20.14
CA ALA A 25 -3.15 17.66 19.06
C ALA A 25 -2.60 17.12 17.72
N LEU A 26 -3.48 16.51 16.92
CA LEU A 26 -3.11 16.05 15.58
C LEU A 26 -2.79 17.23 14.67
N PRO A 27 -1.88 17.08 13.68
CA PRO A 27 -1.63 18.12 12.69
C PRO A 27 -2.88 18.35 11.81
N GLU A 28 -2.94 19.48 11.12
CA GLU A 28 -4.03 19.79 10.18
C GLU A 28 -3.99 18.92 8.90
N GLY A 29 -2.80 18.43 8.54
CA GLY A 29 -2.56 17.66 7.32
C GLY A 29 -1.89 16.31 7.56
N PRO A 30 -1.49 15.60 6.49
CA PRO A 30 -0.80 14.33 6.64
C PRO A 30 0.63 14.50 7.14
N TRP A 31 1.17 13.47 7.79
CA TRP A 31 2.61 13.35 8.01
C TRP A 31 3.29 12.97 6.70
N LEU A 32 4.31 13.73 6.33
CA LEU A 32 5.16 13.44 5.17
C LEU A 32 6.53 12.99 5.66
N PHE A 33 6.90 11.77 5.29
CA PHE A 33 8.25 11.26 5.48
C PHE A 33 8.90 11.07 4.12
N ALA A 34 9.95 11.82 3.86
CA ALA A 34 10.69 11.75 2.61
C ALA A 34 12.18 12.02 2.88
N PRO A 35 13.09 11.45 2.08
CA PRO A 35 14.49 11.89 2.09
C PRO A 35 14.56 13.39 1.73
N GLY A 36 15.64 14.09 2.10
CA GLY A 36 15.78 15.54 1.88
C GLY A 36 15.62 15.94 0.40
N GLU A 37 16.42 15.33 -0.48
CA GLU A 37 16.19 15.33 -1.93
C GLU A 37 15.50 14.00 -2.30
N PRO A 38 14.41 13.99 -3.09
CA PRO A 38 13.86 12.73 -3.57
C PRO A 38 14.92 12.03 -4.44
N PRO A 39 15.17 10.72 -4.28
CA PRO A 39 16.12 10.01 -5.13
C PRO A 39 15.65 10.15 -6.58
N ARG A 40 16.44 10.83 -7.41
CA ARG A 40 16.14 10.95 -8.82
C ARG A 40 16.26 9.55 -9.43
N PRO A 41 15.21 9.00 -10.06
CA PRO A 41 15.34 7.73 -10.75
C PRO A 41 16.45 7.88 -11.81
N PRO A 42 17.27 6.84 -12.05
CA PRO A 42 18.40 6.93 -12.98
C PRO A 42 17.95 7.32 -14.38
N ARG A 43 16.68 7.08 -14.72
CA ARG A 43 16.00 7.56 -15.91
C ARG A 43 14.54 7.87 -15.60
N ALA A 44 14.05 9.02 -16.02
CA ALA A 44 12.61 9.31 -16.01
C ALA A 44 11.89 8.46 -17.07
N PRO A 45 10.65 8.01 -16.82
CA PRO A 45 9.92 7.22 -17.79
C PRO A 45 9.58 8.07 -19.02
N SER A 46 9.51 7.45 -20.20
CA SER A 46 9.17 8.11 -21.47
C SER A 46 7.66 8.37 -21.64
N GLY A 47 6.84 7.97 -20.67
CA GLY A 47 5.39 8.12 -20.65
C GLY A 47 4.84 7.82 -19.25
N PRO A 48 3.52 7.92 -19.05
CA PRO A 48 2.90 7.60 -17.76
C PRO A 48 2.93 6.08 -17.46
N PRO A 49 2.90 5.70 -16.17
CA PRO A 49 2.86 6.59 -15.02
C PRO A 49 4.24 7.11 -14.63
N ARG A 50 4.30 8.37 -14.18
CA ARG A 50 5.52 8.97 -13.62
C ARG A 50 5.67 8.70 -12.13
N ALA A 51 4.58 8.36 -11.45
CA ALA A 51 4.61 7.85 -10.09
C ALA A 51 3.59 6.73 -9.88
N VAL A 52 3.94 5.79 -9.00
CA VAL A 52 3.00 4.81 -8.45
C VAL A 52 2.98 4.96 -6.94
N LEU A 53 1.80 5.24 -6.41
CA LEU A 53 1.53 5.33 -4.99
C LEU A 53 0.83 4.06 -4.53
N PHE A 54 1.26 3.51 -3.41
CA PHE A 54 0.71 2.27 -2.87
C PHE A 54 0.01 2.56 -1.55
N ASP A 55 -1.13 1.93 -1.31
CA ASP A 55 -1.54 1.69 0.07
C ASP A 55 -0.52 0.77 0.79
N ARG A 56 -0.51 0.83 2.12
CA ARG A 56 0.38 0.02 2.94
C ARG A 56 -0.25 -1.33 3.30
N ASP A 57 -1.38 -1.31 3.99
CA ASP A 57 -1.95 -2.46 4.72
C ASP A 57 -2.89 -3.23 3.81
N GLY A 58 -2.69 -4.53 3.64
CA GLY A 58 -3.42 -5.33 2.63
C GLY A 58 -2.87 -5.17 1.21
N THR A 59 -2.01 -4.17 0.97
CA THR A 59 -1.40 -3.92 -0.35
C THR A 59 0.09 -4.27 -0.40
N LEU A 60 0.95 -3.56 0.34
CA LEU A 60 2.39 -3.87 0.39
C LEU A 60 2.75 -4.86 1.49
N VAL A 61 2.04 -4.80 2.61
CA VAL A 61 2.20 -5.66 3.77
C VAL A 61 0.85 -6.23 4.20
N GLU A 62 0.85 -7.35 4.91
CA GLU A 62 -0.36 -7.93 5.49
C GLU A 62 -1.06 -6.91 6.40
N ASP A 63 -2.40 -6.83 6.30
CA ASP A 63 -3.19 -5.97 7.19
C ASP A 63 -3.25 -6.60 8.59
N VAL A 64 -2.52 -5.98 9.52
CA VAL A 64 -2.57 -6.28 10.94
C VAL A 64 -3.25 -5.11 11.64
N PRO A 65 -4.41 -5.31 12.29
CA PRO A 65 -5.17 -4.23 12.90
C PRO A 65 -4.33 -3.39 13.87
N TYR A 66 -4.25 -2.08 13.59
CA TYR A 66 -3.48 -1.12 14.39
C TYR A 66 -2.04 -1.56 14.66
N ASN A 67 -1.34 -2.03 13.61
CA ASN A 67 0.04 -2.50 13.74
C ASN A 67 1.00 -1.36 14.14
N GLY A 68 1.52 -1.45 15.36
CA GLY A 68 2.59 -0.60 15.88
C GLY A 68 3.91 -1.34 16.14
N ASP A 69 4.00 -2.61 15.74
CA ASP A 69 5.13 -3.49 16.00
C ASP A 69 5.85 -3.85 14.68
N PRO A 70 7.08 -3.35 14.46
CA PRO A 70 7.91 -3.72 13.32
C PRO A 70 8.07 -5.24 13.12
N ALA A 71 8.07 -6.04 14.19
CA ALA A 71 8.25 -7.48 14.11
C ALA A 71 7.07 -8.20 13.42
N LEU A 72 5.89 -7.57 13.36
CA LEU A 72 4.69 -8.09 12.70
C LEU A 72 4.62 -7.73 11.21
N VAL A 73 5.56 -6.95 10.69
CA VAL A 73 5.59 -6.63 9.25
C VAL A 73 5.86 -7.89 8.43
N ARG A 74 4.90 -8.26 7.58
CA ARG A 74 4.98 -9.33 6.60
C ARG A 74 4.60 -8.78 5.24
N LEU A 75 5.39 -9.09 4.21
CA LEU A 75 5.17 -8.56 2.86
C LEU A 75 4.00 -9.30 2.20
N MET A 76 3.18 -8.58 1.46
CA MET A 76 2.25 -9.21 0.53
C MET A 76 3.01 -9.98 -0.56
N PRO A 77 2.43 -11.05 -1.13
CA PRO A 77 3.01 -11.77 -2.25
C PRO A 77 3.44 -10.82 -3.38
N HIS A 78 4.62 -11.06 -3.93
CA HIS A 78 5.20 -10.31 -5.04
C HIS A 78 5.48 -8.81 -4.81
N ALA A 79 5.42 -8.31 -3.57
CA ALA A 79 5.67 -6.89 -3.28
C ALA A 79 7.07 -6.42 -3.70
N ARG A 80 8.09 -7.28 -3.59
CA ARG A 80 9.46 -6.94 -4.03
C ARG A 80 9.53 -6.80 -5.53
N GLU A 81 8.99 -7.77 -6.26
CA GLU A 81 8.96 -7.81 -7.72
C GLU A 81 8.14 -6.66 -8.30
N ALA A 82 7.00 -6.35 -7.68
CA ALA A 82 6.15 -5.24 -8.05
C ALA A 82 6.90 -3.90 -7.96
N LEU A 83 7.55 -3.60 -6.82
CA LEU A 83 8.30 -2.36 -6.70
C LEU A 83 9.56 -2.33 -7.58
N ALA A 84 10.21 -3.47 -7.79
CA ALA A 84 11.33 -3.56 -8.73
C ALA A 84 10.89 -3.21 -10.16
N ALA A 85 9.71 -3.65 -10.59
CA ALA A 85 9.16 -3.33 -11.90
C ALA A 85 8.85 -1.83 -12.05
N VAL A 86 8.26 -1.19 -11.02
CA VAL A 86 8.02 0.28 -11.05
C VAL A 86 9.34 1.05 -11.15
N ARG A 87 10.36 0.64 -10.39
CA ARG A 87 11.69 1.29 -10.42
C ARG A 87 12.39 1.07 -11.76
N ALA A 88 12.29 -0.12 -12.34
CA ALA A 88 12.85 -0.43 -13.66
C ALA A 88 12.18 0.39 -14.77
N HIS A 89 10.89 0.71 -14.62
CA HIS A 89 10.18 1.65 -15.50
C HIS A 89 10.67 3.09 -15.32
N GLY A 90 11.28 3.44 -14.18
CA GLY A 90 11.76 4.78 -13.87
C GLY A 90 10.75 5.65 -13.13
N ALA A 91 9.56 5.12 -12.79
CA ALA A 91 8.55 5.84 -12.04
C ALA A 91 8.95 6.02 -10.57
N ALA A 92 8.54 7.13 -9.98
CA ALA A 92 8.67 7.36 -8.55
C ALA A 92 7.75 6.41 -7.76
N VAL A 93 8.20 5.98 -6.58
CA VAL A 93 7.44 5.08 -5.70
C VAL A 93 7.10 5.83 -4.42
N GLY A 94 5.84 5.84 -4.02
CA GLY A 94 5.39 6.42 -2.75
C GLY A 94 4.37 5.55 -2.03
N VAL A 95 4.13 5.84 -0.76
CA VAL A 95 3.12 5.18 0.07
C VAL A 95 2.11 6.20 0.57
N VAL A 96 0.81 5.85 0.53
CA VAL A 96 -0.31 6.64 1.05
C VAL A 96 -1.13 5.79 2.02
N SER A 97 -1.09 6.08 3.32
CA SER A 97 -1.71 5.20 4.34
C SER A 97 -2.56 5.95 5.36
N ASN A 98 -3.72 5.38 5.71
CA ASN A 98 -4.58 5.84 6.81
C ASN A 98 -4.16 5.13 8.12
N GLN A 99 -3.64 5.86 9.10
CA GLN A 99 -3.21 5.33 10.41
C GLN A 99 -4.10 5.83 11.55
N SER A 100 -5.39 5.49 11.46
CA SER A 100 -6.42 5.97 12.40
C SER A 100 -6.34 5.39 13.82
N GLY A 101 -5.40 4.46 14.08
CA GLY A 101 -5.05 4.07 15.45
C GLY A 101 -4.47 5.24 16.24
N VAL A 102 -3.86 6.23 15.57
CA VAL A 102 -3.28 7.41 16.24
C VAL A 102 -4.35 8.28 16.87
N ALA A 103 -5.39 8.68 16.12
CA ALA A 103 -6.50 9.46 16.67
C ALA A 103 -7.24 8.74 17.81
N ARG A 104 -7.20 7.40 17.83
CA ARG A 104 -7.81 6.57 18.89
C ARG A 104 -6.90 6.36 20.10
N GLY A 105 -5.67 6.87 20.08
CA GLY A 105 -4.67 6.62 21.14
C GLY A 105 -4.14 5.17 21.18
N LEU A 106 -4.42 4.37 20.15
CA LEU A 106 -3.95 2.98 20.02
C LEU A 106 -2.53 2.90 19.43
N LEU A 107 -2.13 3.93 18.69
CA LEU A 107 -0.81 4.05 18.09
C LEU A 107 -0.18 5.40 18.42
N THR A 108 1.11 5.38 18.74
CA THR A 108 1.94 6.57 18.79
C THR A 108 2.55 6.86 17.42
N ARG A 109 2.93 8.11 17.17
CA ARG A 109 3.71 8.48 15.97
C ARG A 109 5.00 7.66 15.86
N GLY A 110 5.70 7.44 16.97
CA GLY A 110 6.94 6.64 17.00
C GLY A 110 6.72 5.20 16.55
N GLN A 111 5.62 4.56 16.93
CA GLN A 111 5.26 3.23 16.46
C GLN A 111 4.98 3.19 14.95
N VAL A 112 4.24 4.19 14.44
CA VAL A 112 3.99 4.32 12.99
C VAL A 112 5.31 4.52 12.24
N GLU A 113 6.21 5.35 12.75
CA GLU A 113 7.54 5.57 12.17
C GLU A 113 8.41 4.31 12.21
N ALA A 114 8.36 3.52 13.29
CA ALA A 114 9.10 2.27 13.42
C ALA A 114 8.62 1.21 12.42
N VAL A 115 7.30 1.03 12.28
CA VAL A 115 6.72 0.12 11.27
C VAL A 115 7.07 0.60 9.87
N ARG A 116 6.94 1.90 9.60
CA ARG A 116 7.39 2.50 8.33
C ARG A 116 8.86 2.16 8.04
N TRP A 117 9.74 2.33 9.02
CA TRP A 117 11.18 2.07 8.84
C TRP A 117 11.44 0.62 8.48
N ARG A 118 10.71 -0.31 9.10
CA ARG A 118 10.80 -1.72 8.76
C ARG A 118 10.35 -2.02 7.33
N VAL A 119 9.31 -1.36 6.84
CA VAL A 119 8.91 -1.49 5.42
C VAL A 119 9.95 -0.85 4.50
N GLU A 120 10.53 0.29 4.88
CA GLU A 120 11.64 0.93 4.14
C GLU A 120 12.86 -0.01 4.02
N GLU A 121 13.24 -0.70 5.09
CA GLU A 121 14.31 -1.71 5.07
C GLU A 121 14.00 -2.88 4.11
N LEU A 122 12.74 -3.32 4.09
CA LEU A 122 12.33 -4.48 3.32
C LEU A 122 12.09 -4.16 1.85
N LEU A 123 11.54 -2.98 1.53
CA LEU A 123 11.00 -2.65 0.21
C LEU A 123 11.54 -1.36 -0.39
N GLY A 124 12.25 -0.54 0.38
CA GLY A 124 12.71 0.78 -0.03
C GLY A 124 13.78 0.78 -1.14
N PRO A 125 14.24 1.97 -1.56
CA PRO A 125 13.82 3.27 -1.04
C PRO A 125 12.45 3.73 -1.60
N PHE A 126 11.68 4.44 -0.79
CA PHE A 126 10.47 5.16 -1.18
C PHE A 126 10.78 6.66 -1.30
N GLY A 127 10.20 7.32 -2.31
CA GLY A 127 10.35 8.77 -2.50
C GLY A 127 9.54 9.59 -1.49
N VAL A 128 8.41 9.05 -1.03
CA VAL A 128 7.57 9.67 0.00
C VAL A 128 6.68 8.65 0.70
N TRP A 129 6.44 8.87 1.98
CA TRP A 129 5.32 8.30 2.72
C TRP A 129 4.41 9.44 3.16
N ALA A 130 3.17 9.43 2.69
CA ALA A 130 2.11 10.30 3.18
C ALA A 130 1.19 9.49 4.09
N VAL A 131 1.09 9.90 5.35
CA VAL A 131 0.34 9.17 6.38
C VAL A 131 -0.71 10.07 7.02
N CYS A 132 -1.97 9.63 7.01
CA CYS A 132 -3.06 10.32 7.70
C CYS A 132 -3.22 9.75 9.12
N PRO A 133 -2.94 10.51 10.19
CA PRO A 133 -3.11 10.04 11.57
C PRO A 133 -4.57 10.13 12.09
N HIS A 134 -5.47 10.74 11.32
CA HIS A 134 -6.82 11.10 11.76
C HIS A 134 -7.83 9.95 11.75
N GLY A 135 -8.84 10.09 12.61
CA GLY A 135 -10.02 9.24 12.68
C GLY A 135 -11.11 9.66 11.68
N PRO A 136 -12.15 8.82 11.48
CA PRO A 136 -13.25 9.12 10.55
C PRO A 136 -14.03 10.40 10.85
N GLY A 137 -14.07 10.86 12.11
CA GLY A 137 -14.85 12.02 12.53
C GLY A 137 -14.07 13.34 12.58
N ASP A 138 -12.77 13.33 12.29
CA ASP A 138 -11.90 14.50 12.49
C ASP A 138 -12.04 15.56 11.38
N GLY A 139 -12.78 15.27 10.31
CA GLY A 139 -13.04 16.21 9.21
C GLY A 139 -11.79 16.63 8.41
N CYS A 140 -10.70 15.87 8.46
CA CYS A 140 -9.47 16.23 7.75
C CYS A 140 -9.60 16.00 6.23
N GLY A 141 -8.85 16.77 5.45
CA GLY A 141 -8.79 16.63 3.99
C GLY A 141 -7.88 15.51 3.49
N CYS A 142 -7.14 14.83 4.37
CA CYS A 142 -6.17 13.82 3.98
C CYS A 142 -6.67 12.38 4.09
N ARG A 143 -7.56 12.04 5.02
CA ARG A 143 -8.03 10.66 5.21
C ARG A 143 -8.70 10.11 3.95
N LYS A 144 -8.18 9.02 3.37
CA LYS A 144 -8.82 8.33 2.23
C LYS A 144 -10.26 7.95 2.60
N PRO A 145 -11.28 8.25 1.76
CA PRO A 145 -11.20 8.56 0.33
C PRO A 145 -10.96 10.03 -0.05
N ALA A 146 -10.66 10.93 0.90
CA ALA A 146 -10.24 12.29 0.55
C ALA A 146 -8.90 12.28 -0.20
N PRO A 147 -8.64 13.26 -1.09
CA PRO A 147 -7.49 13.22 -2.00
C PRO A 147 -6.18 13.67 -1.35
N GLY A 148 -6.19 14.20 -0.12
CA GLY A 148 -5.06 14.93 0.44
C GLY A 148 -3.76 14.13 0.57
N LEU A 149 -3.81 12.81 0.82
CA LEU A 149 -2.60 11.97 0.79
C LEU A 149 -1.98 11.88 -0.60
N VAL A 150 -2.81 11.65 -1.63
CA VAL A 150 -2.37 11.53 -3.01
C VAL A 150 -1.78 12.85 -3.51
N LEU A 151 -2.48 13.96 -3.27
CA LEU A 151 -2.02 15.30 -3.65
C LEU A 151 -0.70 15.67 -2.97
N ALA A 152 -0.58 15.42 -1.66
CA ALA A 152 0.64 15.71 -0.92
C ALA A 152 1.83 14.84 -1.39
N ALA A 153 1.59 13.57 -1.70
CA ALA A 153 2.61 12.69 -2.27
C ALA A 153 3.05 13.16 -3.66
N CYS A 154 2.11 13.51 -4.55
CA CYS A 154 2.41 14.03 -5.88
C CYS A 154 3.25 15.31 -5.82
N ALA A 155 2.85 16.26 -4.98
CA ALA A 155 3.59 17.50 -4.75
C ALA A 155 5.02 17.24 -4.27
N ARG A 156 5.20 16.27 -3.33
CA ARG A 156 6.53 15.92 -2.82
C ARG A 156 7.43 15.29 -3.88
N LEU A 157 6.85 14.49 -4.78
CA LEU A 157 7.54 13.78 -5.85
C LEU A 157 7.75 14.65 -7.10
N GLY A 158 7.14 15.84 -7.18
CA GLY A 158 7.23 16.71 -8.35
C GLY A 158 6.50 16.15 -9.58
N VAL A 159 5.40 15.44 -9.36
CA VAL A 159 4.53 14.89 -10.41
C VAL A 159 3.11 15.44 -10.26
N VAL A 160 2.31 15.34 -11.32
CA VAL A 160 0.89 15.68 -11.29
C VAL A 160 0.03 14.42 -11.11
N PRO A 161 -1.16 14.52 -10.50
CA PRO A 161 -2.03 13.36 -10.26
C PRO A 161 -2.40 12.59 -11.53
N GLU A 162 -2.58 13.26 -12.66
CA GLU A 162 -2.96 12.66 -13.95
C GLU A 162 -1.88 11.72 -14.50
N GLU A 163 -0.63 11.90 -14.08
CA GLU A 163 0.51 11.04 -14.41
C GLU A 163 0.80 10.00 -13.30
N THR A 164 -0.09 9.86 -12.32
CA THR A 164 0.08 9.02 -11.13
C THR A 164 -0.95 7.90 -11.10
N VAL A 165 -0.50 6.71 -10.69
CA VAL A 165 -1.39 5.56 -10.38
C VAL A 165 -1.35 5.30 -8.89
N VAL A 166 -2.53 5.09 -8.29
CA VAL A 166 -2.68 4.60 -6.91
C VAL A 166 -3.08 3.13 -6.96
N ILE A 167 -2.37 2.28 -6.23
CA ILE A 167 -2.69 0.86 -6.07
C ILE A 167 -3.07 0.61 -4.61
N GLY A 168 -4.23 0.01 -4.39
CA GLY A 168 -4.76 -0.29 -3.06
C GLY A 168 -5.72 -1.47 -3.08
N ASP A 169 -6.14 -1.94 -1.91
CA ASP A 169 -6.99 -3.13 -1.75
C ASP A 169 -8.44 -2.80 -1.39
N ILE A 170 -8.74 -1.55 -1.00
CA ILE A 170 -10.10 -1.15 -0.63
C ILE A 170 -10.60 0.04 -1.44
N GLY A 171 -11.93 0.19 -1.50
CA GLY A 171 -12.59 1.27 -2.23
C GLY A 171 -12.18 2.68 -1.78
N ALA A 172 -11.70 2.84 -0.55
CA ALA A 172 -11.19 4.12 -0.06
C ALA A 172 -9.95 4.59 -0.84
N ASP A 173 -9.09 3.67 -1.29
CA ASP A 173 -7.89 3.99 -2.07
C ASP A 173 -8.26 4.50 -3.45
N LEU A 174 -9.21 3.82 -4.09
CA LEU A 174 -9.75 4.19 -5.40
C LEU A 174 -10.50 5.53 -5.32
N GLY A 175 -11.24 5.74 -4.24
CA GLY A 175 -11.90 7.02 -3.96
C GLY A 175 -10.90 8.17 -3.87
N ALA A 176 -9.79 7.98 -3.13
CA ALA A 176 -8.74 8.99 -3.01
C ALA A 176 -8.03 9.25 -4.35
N ALA A 177 -7.76 8.20 -5.13
CA ALA A 177 -7.17 8.32 -6.46
C ALA A 177 -8.07 9.15 -7.38
N ARG A 178 -9.34 8.76 -7.49
CA ARG A 178 -10.35 9.45 -8.30
C ARG A 178 -10.53 10.90 -7.88
N ALA A 179 -10.65 11.17 -6.58
CA ALA A 179 -10.82 12.52 -6.06
C ALA A 179 -9.60 13.42 -6.33
N ALA A 180 -8.41 12.84 -6.46
CA ALA A 180 -7.18 13.57 -6.79
C ALA A 180 -6.98 13.76 -8.30
N GLY A 181 -7.77 13.10 -9.16
CA GLY A 181 -7.52 13.06 -10.61
C GLY A 181 -6.49 12.02 -11.05
N ALA A 182 -6.10 11.11 -10.15
CA ALA A 182 -5.20 10.00 -10.43
C ALA A 182 -5.96 8.74 -10.90
N ARG A 183 -5.23 7.85 -11.57
CA ARG A 183 -5.75 6.52 -11.93
C ARG A 183 -5.66 5.58 -10.72
N GLY A 184 -6.68 4.76 -10.48
CA GLY A 184 -6.71 3.78 -9.39
C GLY A 184 -6.75 2.35 -9.92
N VAL A 185 -5.99 1.44 -9.32
CA VAL A 185 -6.04 0.00 -9.58
C VAL A 185 -6.29 -0.74 -8.28
N LEU A 186 -7.37 -1.53 -8.23
CA LEU A 186 -7.71 -2.35 -7.08
C LEU A 186 -6.97 -3.70 -7.10
N VAL A 187 -6.49 -4.13 -5.93
CA VAL A 187 -5.97 -5.47 -5.68
C VAL A 187 -6.84 -6.12 -4.61
N PRO A 188 -7.91 -6.85 -4.97
CA PRO A 188 -8.82 -7.40 -3.98
C PRO A 188 -8.12 -8.39 -3.02
N THR A 189 -8.42 -8.24 -1.75
CA THR A 189 -8.08 -9.16 -0.65
C THR A 189 -9.37 -9.72 -0.05
N PRO A 190 -9.31 -10.69 0.88
CA PRO A 190 -10.51 -11.19 1.56
C PRO A 190 -11.30 -10.12 2.34
N VAL A 191 -10.70 -8.97 2.65
CA VAL A 191 -11.38 -7.85 3.33
C VAL A 191 -12.01 -6.84 2.36
N THR A 192 -11.64 -6.88 1.08
CA THR A 192 -12.24 -6.06 0.04
C THR A 192 -13.72 -6.42 -0.12
N ARG A 193 -14.58 -5.41 -0.04
CA ARG A 193 -16.03 -5.62 -0.19
C ARG A 193 -16.37 -5.92 -1.65
N SER A 194 -17.29 -6.84 -1.90
CA SER A 194 -17.69 -7.21 -3.26
C SER A 194 -18.19 -6.01 -4.07
N GLU A 195 -18.93 -5.10 -3.45
CA GLU A 195 -19.41 -3.89 -4.13
C GLU A 195 -18.28 -2.94 -4.52
N GLU A 196 -17.20 -2.88 -3.73
CA GLU A 196 -16.00 -2.09 -4.06
C GLU A 196 -15.24 -2.72 -5.22
N ALA A 197 -15.15 -4.05 -5.24
CA ALA A 197 -14.52 -4.80 -6.32
C ALA A 197 -15.27 -4.65 -7.64
N ASP A 198 -16.60 -4.68 -7.60
CA ASP A 198 -17.45 -4.53 -8.79
C ASP A 198 -17.46 -3.08 -9.31
N ALA A 199 -17.33 -2.09 -8.42
CA ALA A 199 -17.28 -0.67 -8.79
C ALA A 199 -15.90 -0.22 -9.28
N ALA A 200 -14.85 -1.04 -9.10
CA ALA A 200 -13.49 -0.70 -9.49
C ALA A 200 -13.34 -0.67 -11.03
N PRO A 201 -12.93 0.46 -11.63
CA PRO A 201 -12.72 0.53 -13.08
C PRO A 201 -11.63 -0.44 -13.56
N GLU A 202 -10.63 -0.65 -12.70
CA GLU A 202 -9.49 -1.52 -12.96
C GLU A 202 -9.16 -2.35 -11.74
N ARG A 203 -8.95 -3.64 -11.97
CA ARG A 203 -8.61 -4.61 -10.93
C ARG A 203 -7.58 -5.61 -11.44
N ALA A 204 -6.75 -6.09 -10.53
CA ALA A 204 -5.79 -7.16 -10.80
C ALA A 204 -5.85 -8.23 -9.72
N ALA A 205 -5.47 -9.46 -10.06
CA ALA A 205 -5.53 -10.61 -9.15
C ALA A 205 -4.50 -10.54 -8.01
N ASP A 206 -3.38 -9.86 -8.24
CA ASP A 206 -2.30 -9.68 -7.28
C ASP A 206 -1.56 -8.36 -7.55
N LEU A 207 -0.67 -8.00 -6.61
CA LEU A 207 0.08 -6.74 -6.65
C LEU A 207 0.99 -6.61 -7.88
N LEU A 208 1.61 -7.70 -8.34
CA LEU A 208 2.50 -7.66 -9.50
C LEU A 208 1.71 -7.49 -10.80
N ALA A 209 0.57 -8.16 -10.92
CA ALA A 209 -0.38 -7.97 -12.01
C ALA A 209 -0.91 -6.52 -12.02
N ALA A 210 -1.20 -5.94 -10.85
CA ALA A 210 -1.62 -4.55 -10.71
C ALA A 210 -0.56 -3.58 -11.22
N VAL A 211 0.71 -3.80 -10.86
CA VAL A 211 1.82 -2.98 -11.36
C VAL A 211 1.97 -3.15 -12.87
N ARG A 212 1.91 -4.38 -13.42
CA ARG A 212 1.99 -4.59 -14.87
C ARG A 212 0.87 -3.84 -15.62
N LEU A 213 -0.35 -3.90 -15.11
CA LEU A 213 -1.49 -3.15 -15.63
C LEU A 213 -1.28 -1.62 -15.51
N ALA A 214 -0.72 -1.17 -14.40
CA ALA A 214 -0.40 0.24 -14.17
C ALA A 214 0.60 0.76 -15.19
N LEU A 215 1.63 -0.03 -15.50
CA LEU A 215 2.70 0.30 -16.46
C LEU A 215 2.32 0.07 -17.93
N GLY A 216 1.06 -0.27 -18.22
CA GLY A 216 0.57 -0.47 -19.59
C GLY A 216 1.01 -1.79 -20.22
N HIS A 217 1.55 -2.73 -19.45
CA HIS A 217 1.77 -4.08 -19.93
C HIS A 217 0.41 -4.75 -20.02
N ARG A 218 -0.02 -5.11 -21.24
CA ARG A 218 -1.24 -5.88 -21.43
C ARG A 218 -1.09 -7.18 -20.62
N ALA A 219 -1.98 -7.41 -19.67
CA ALA A 219 -2.12 -8.74 -19.10
C ALA A 219 -2.33 -9.70 -20.28
N SER A 220 -1.44 -10.68 -20.44
CA SER A 220 -1.84 -11.92 -21.11
C SER A 220 -3.11 -12.35 -20.39
N GLY A 221 -4.24 -12.23 -21.08
CA GLY A 221 -5.57 -12.37 -20.47
C GLY A 221 -5.74 -13.72 -19.77
N PRO A 222 -6.80 -13.88 -18.94
CA PRO A 222 -7.11 -15.19 -18.41
C PRO A 222 -7.24 -16.15 -19.58
N ASP A 223 -6.55 -17.28 -19.46
CA ASP A 223 -6.70 -18.44 -20.31
C ASP A 223 -8.18 -18.59 -20.69
N ARG A 224 -8.51 -18.30 -21.95
CA ARG A 224 -9.80 -18.69 -22.49
C ARG A 224 -9.70 -20.20 -22.58
N LEU A 225 -10.18 -20.88 -21.54
CA LEU A 225 -10.50 -22.28 -21.63
C LEU A 225 -11.33 -22.43 -22.91
N PRO A 226 -10.88 -23.20 -23.91
CA PRO A 226 -11.66 -23.38 -25.12
C PRO A 226 -13.01 -23.98 -24.71
N PRO A 227 -14.12 -23.61 -25.38
CA PRO A 227 -15.39 -24.28 -25.14
C PRO A 227 -15.18 -25.78 -25.40
N GLU A 228 -15.47 -26.60 -24.40
CA GLU A 228 -15.56 -28.04 -24.60
C GLU A 228 -16.61 -28.29 -25.69
N GLY A 229 -16.20 -28.91 -26.79
CA GLY A 229 -17.10 -29.34 -27.85
C GLY A 229 -16.93 -28.63 -29.19
N SER A 230 -15.75 -28.73 -29.80
CA SER A 230 -15.65 -28.69 -31.26
C SER A 230 -14.50 -29.59 -31.70
N LEU A 231 -14.82 -30.88 -31.86
CA LEU A 231 -14.03 -31.79 -32.70
C LEU A 231 -14.01 -31.20 -34.13
N PRO A 232 -12.84 -31.11 -34.79
CA PRO A 232 -12.79 -30.74 -36.19
C PRO A 232 -13.47 -31.84 -37.04
N PRO A 233 -14.17 -31.49 -38.13
CA PRO A 233 -14.68 -32.49 -39.06
C PRO A 233 -13.49 -33.26 -39.64
N GLY A 234 -13.54 -34.59 -39.50
CA GLY A 234 -12.55 -35.49 -40.05
C GLY A 234 -12.47 -35.33 -41.56
N GLU A 235 -11.26 -35.09 -42.05
CA GLU A 235 -10.92 -34.95 -43.45
C GLU A 235 -11.25 -36.24 -44.23
N ASP A 236 -11.83 -36.02 -45.42
CA ASP A 236 -12.11 -37.03 -46.44
C ASP A 236 -10.85 -37.86 -46.75
N ARG A 237 -10.97 -39.18 -46.65
CA ARG A 237 -9.98 -40.10 -47.22
C ARG A 237 -10.11 -40.11 -48.74
N PRO A 238 -9.02 -40.00 -49.51
CA PRO A 238 -9.05 -40.38 -50.90
C PRO A 238 -9.24 -41.90 -51.03
N SER A 239 -10.24 -42.28 -51.82
CA SER A 239 -10.49 -43.62 -52.29
C SER A 239 -9.46 -44.01 -53.36
N ASP A 240 -8.40 -44.70 -52.97
CA ASP A 240 -7.54 -45.39 -53.93
C ASP A 240 -8.26 -46.65 -54.42
N GLY A 241 -8.90 -46.49 -55.59
CA GLY A 241 -9.28 -47.60 -56.44
C GLY A 241 -8.04 -48.13 -57.18
N GLY A 242 -7.62 -49.34 -56.82
CA GLY A 242 -6.62 -50.12 -57.55
C GLY A 242 -7.09 -51.56 -57.68
N GLY A 243 -7.89 -51.84 -58.71
CA GLY A 243 -8.30 -53.18 -59.09
C GLY A 243 -7.29 -53.88 -60.01
N ALA A 244 -7.06 -55.15 -59.70
CA ALA A 244 -6.79 -56.28 -60.58
C ALA A 244 -5.60 -56.24 -61.57
N ALA A 245 -4.63 -57.13 -61.31
CA ALA A 245 -4.25 -58.23 -62.19
C ALA A 245 -3.57 -59.34 -61.38
#